data_AF-A0A7V9J5G6-F1
#
_entry.id   AF-A0A7V9J5G6-F1
#
_cell.length_a   1.000
_cell.length_b   1.000
_cell.length_c   1.000
_cell.angle_alpha   90.00
_cell.angle_beta   90.00
_cell.angle_gamma   90.00
#
_symmetry.space_group_name_H-M   'P 1'
#
loop_
_entity.id
_entity.type
_entity.pdbx_description
1 polymer ?
#
loop_
_entity_poly.entity_id
_entity_poly.type
_entity_poly.pdbx_seq_one_letter_code
_entity_poly.pdbx_strand_id
1 'polypeptide(L)'
;MSARLDTVSFETVSFDTVSFLSDYGADDEFVGVVRSVIRGIAPQATVVDLTHGIPVHDIRAGSLALARAVQYLVPGVVLAVVDPGVGTERRAVAVEAVESASIFVGPDNGLLASAVAMAGGASRAVALTDDAFHLPTPGATFAGRDVFAPVAAHLCNGVSLDDLGDPVDPASLLPGILPLVRMEKGCLVAEVLWVDRYGNVQLNVGPDEIEALGDPVVLTFGGTTRTATRAAAYGRIGAGAIGLVVDAYGLVSIAADRQSAAAELGLGTGDSVTLGDADTADTAATTTVTLGPTRATTGISDAR
;
A
#
# COMPACT_ATOMS: atom_id res chain seq x y z
N MET A 1 -37.71 43.71 2.12
CA MET A 1 -36.27 43.43 2.23
C MET A 1 -35.98 42.91 3.62
N SER A 2 -35.78 41.60 3.77
CA SER A 2 -34.88 40.99 4.75
C SER A 2 -34.87 39.49 4.44
N ALA A 3 -33.94 39.08 3.59
CA ALA A 3 -33.64 37.66 3.41
C ALA A 3 -32.80 37.25 4.62
N ARG A 4 -33.29 36.26 5.38
CA ARG A 4 -32.48 35.58 6.39
C ARG A 4 -31.34 34.90 5.65
N LEU A 5 -30.12 35.25 6.04
CA LEU A 5 -28.93 34.48 5.71
C LEU A 5 -29.01 33.20 6.56
N ASP A 6 -29.39 32.10 5.92
CA ASP A 6 -29.23 30.78 6.49
C ASP A 6 -27.72 30.56 6.73
N THR A 7 -27.36 30.48 7.99
CA THR A 7 -25.99 30.19 8.42
C THR A 7 -25.76 28.72 8.12
N VAL A 8 -24.88 28.42 7.17
CA VAL A 8 -24.42 27.05 6.91
C VAL A 8 -23.60 26.62 8.13
N SER A 9 -24.23 25.87 9.02
CA SER A 9 -23.55 25.13 10.06
C SER A 9 -22.77 23.99 9.40
N PHE A 10 -21.44 24.12 9.37
CA PHE A 10 -20.55 23.00 9.06
C PHE A 10 -20.69 22.01 10.21
N GLU A 11 -21.36 20.89 9.94
CA GLU A 11 -21.46 19.79 10.88
C GLU A 11 -20.04 19.29 11.14
N THR A 12 -19.57 19.42 12.37
CA THR A 12 -18.28 18.88 12.80
C THR A 12 -18.34 17.37 12.64
N VAL A 13 -17.69 16.84 11.60
CA VAL A 13 -17.65 15.40 11.36
C VAL A 13 -16.80 14.77 12.46
N SER A 14 -17.43 14.07 13.40
CA SER A 14 -16.75 13.26 14.40
C SER A 14 -16.64 11.83 13.90
N PHE A 15 -15.44 11.26 13.94
CA PHE A 15 -15.22 9.85 13.62
C PHE A 15 -15.22 9.00 14.88
N ASP A 16 -15.79 7.80 14.82
CA ASP A 16 -15.77 6.82 15.92
C ASP A 16 -14.76 5.69 15.71
N THR A 17 -14.03 5.71 14.59
CA THR A 17 -13.15 4.61 14.18
C THR A 17 -11.80 5.11 13.67
N VAL A 18 -10.74 4.43 14.14
CA VAL A 18 -9.38 4.54 13.59
C VAL A 18 -8.98 3.18 13.01
N SER A 19 -8.85 3.07 11.70
CA SER A 19 -8.25 1.88 11.07
C SER A 19 -6.74 2.01 11.10
N PHE A 20 -6.01 1.01 11.62
CA PHE A 20 -4.58 1.11 11.87
C PHE A 20 -3.76 0.04 11.13
N LEU A 21 -2.75 0.48 10.39
CA LEU A 21 -1.77 -0.36 9.69
C LEU A 21 -0.34 0.07 10.01
N SER A 22 0.58 -0.88 10.23
CA SER A 22 2.00 -0.56 10.42
C SER A 22 2.96 -1.70 10.10
N ASP A 23 4.26 -1.44 10.17
CA ASP A 23 5.35 -2.44 10.13
C ASP A 23 5.92 -2.79 11.52
N TYR A 24 5.25 -2.35 12.59
CA TYR A 24 5.70 -2.53 13.99
C TYR A 24 5.72 -3.97 14.51
N GLY A 25 5.11 -4.91 13.80
CA GLY A 25 4.93 -6.27 14.30
C GLY A 25 4.00 -6.36 15.49
N ALA A 26 4.05 -7.51 16.18
CA ALA A 26 3.25 -7.80 17.37
C ALA A 26 4.09 -8.28 18.56
N ASP A 27 5.42 -8.27 18.43
CA ASP A 27 6.34 -8.79 19.45
C ASP A 27 6.62 -7.74 20.53
N ASP A 28 6.72 -6.47 20.15
CA ASP A 28 6.99 -5.33 21.03
C ASP A 28 5.71 -4.51 21.33
N GLU A 29 5.81 -3.57 22.28
CA GLU A 29 4.67 -2.79 22.80
C GLU A 29 4.13 -1.71 21.85
N PHE A 30 4.81 -1.43 20.72
CA PHE A 30 4.57 -0.25 19.88
C PHE A 30 3.09 -0.06 19.49
N VAL A 31 2.44 -1.13 19.03
CA VAL A 31 1.02 -1.11 18.65
C VAL A 31 0.13 -0.82 19.86
N GLY A 32 0.38 -1.50 20.98
CA GLY A 32 -0.38 -1.32 22.22
C GLY A 32 -0.27 0.09 22.78
N VAL A 33 0.90 0.72 22.67
CA VAL A 33 1.13 2.12 23.03
C VAL A 33 0.34 3.06 22.13
N VAL A 34 0.39 2.90 20.80
CA VAL A 34 -0.40 3.71 19.86
C VAL A 34 -1.89 3.63 20.17
N ARG A 35 -2.43 2.43 20.39
CA ARG A 35 -3.83 2.24 20.80
C ARG A 35 -4.16 2.93 22.11
N SER A 36 -3.26 2.88 23.09
CA SER A 36 -3.44 3.50 24.40
C SER A 36 -3.47 5.03 24.30
N VAL A 37 -2.63 5.62 23.45
CA VAL A 37 -2.65 7.07 23.17
C VAL A 37 -3.98 7.47 22.54
N ILE A 38 -4.40 6.75 21.48
CA ILE A 38 -5.68 7.03 20.82
C ILE A 38 -6.84 6.95 21.82
N ARG A 39 -6.90 5.87 22.61
CA ARG A 39 -7.94 5.65 23.60
C ARG A 39 -7.95 6.71 24.71
N GLY A 40 -6.79 7.21 25.09
CA GLY A 40 -6.66 8.25 26.11
C GLY A 40 -7.23 9.60 25.67
N ILE A 41 -7.08 9.95 24.39
CA ILE A 41 -7.53 11.23 23.83
C ILE A 41 -8.97 11.13 23.29
N ALA A 42 -9.33 10.02 22.65
CA ALA A 42 -10.65 9.76 22.09
C ALA A 42 -11.22 8.43 22.63
N PRO A 43 -11.79 8.41 23.85
CA PRO A 43 -12.30 7.19 24.49
C PRO A 43 -13.47 6.52 23.75
N GLN A 44 -14.15 7.23 22.86
CA GLN A 44 -15.20 6.70 21.99
C GLN A 44 -14.64 5.96 20.78
N ALA A 45 -13.41 6.27 20.37
CA ALA A 45 -12.83 5.73 19.14
C ALA A 45 -12.54 4.23 19.30
N THR A 46 -12.97 3.46 18.31
CA THR A 46 -12.62 2.05 18.13
C THR A 46 -11.41 1.96 17.22
N VAL A 47 -10.35 1.28 17.66
CA VAL A 47 -9.19 1.00 16.79
C VAL A 47 -9.40 -0.33 16.09
N VAL A 48 -9.40 -0.31 14.76
CA VAL A 48 -9.53 -1.48 13.90
C VAL A 48 -8.15 -1.84 13.33
N ASP A 49 -7.61 -2.92 13.87
CA ASP A 49 -6.45 -3.66 13.41
C ASP A 49 -6.47 -4.11 11.95
N LEU A 50 -5.89 -3.37 10.98
CA LEU A 50 -5.77 -3.90 9.61
C LEU A 50 -4.67 -4.97 9.54
N THR A 51 -3.45 -4.57 9.87
CA THR A 51 -2.30 -5.45 10.04
C THR A 51 -1.12 -4.66 10.59
N HIS A 52 -0.28 -5.31 11.40
CA HIS A 52 1.02 -4.77 11.81
C HIS A 52 2.18 -5.61 11.27
N GLY A 53 1.88 -6.57 10.39
CA GLY A 53 2.84 -7.51 9.80
C GLY A 53 3.37 -7.06 8.45
N ILE A 54 3.33 -5.76 8.13
CA ILE A 54 4.01 -5.25 6.94
C ILE A 54 5.51 -5.49 7.12
N PRO A 55 6.24 -5.96 6.09
CA PRO A 55 7.69 -6.11 6.18
C PRO A 55 8.34 -4.79 6.59
N VAL A 56 9.33 -4.88 7.48
CA VAL A 56 10.00 -3.72 8.07
C VAL A 56 10.54 -2.80 6.98
N HIS A 57 10.16 -1.52 7.05
CA HIS A 57 10.51 -0.44 6.11
C HIS A 57 9.91 -0.57 4.69
N ASP A 58 9.07 -1.57 4.42
CA ASP A 58 8.51 -1.80 3.09
C ASP A 58 7.25 -0.94 2.85
N ILE A 59 7.50 0.32 2.47
CA ILE A 59 6.46 1.30 2.15
C ILE A 59 5.53 0.77 1.05
N ARG A 60 6.08 0.05 0.06
CA ARG A 60 5.32 -0.47 -1.08
C ARG A 60 4.35 -1.56 -0.64
N ALA A 61 4.80 -2.51 0.19
CA ALA A 61 3.93 -3.54 0.74
C ALA A 61 2.81 -2.93 1.60
N GLY A 62 3.13 -1.93 2.43
CA GLY A 62 2.13 -1.19 3.21
C GLY A 62 1.10 -0.47 2.33
N SER A 63 1.56 0.19 1.26
CA SER A 63 0.69 0.91 0.33
C SER A 63 -0.28 -0.02 -0.40
N LEU A 64 0.22 -1.17 -0.90
CA LEU A 64 -0.60 -2.20 -1.53
C LEU A 64 -1.58 -2.85 -0.56
N ALA A 65 -1.18 -3.06 0.70
CA ALA A 65 -2.08 -3.59 1.73
C ALA A 65 -3.23 -2.61 2.04
N LEU A 66 -2.93 -1.30 2.16
CA LEU A 66 -3.98 -0.28 2.31
C LEU A 66 -4.89 -0.22 1.08
N ALA A 67 -4.33 -0.23 -0.13
CA ALA A 67 -5.10 -0.19 -1.37
C ALA A 67 -6.12 -1.34 -1.46
N ARG A 68 -5.72 -2.55 -1.05
CA ARG A 68 -6.61 -3.72 -0.98
C ARG A 68 -7.71 -3.60 0.09
N ALA A 69 -7.47 -2.83 1.16
CA ALA A 69 -8.38 -2.72 2.29
C ALA A 69 -9.36 -1.53 2.19
N VAL A 70 -8.93 -0.43 1.58
CA VAL A 70 -9.56 0.90 1.72
C VAL A 70 -11.05 0.93 1.36
N GLN A 71 -11.46 0.20 0.34
CA GLN A 71 -12.86 0.15 -0.13
C GLN A 71 -13.82 -0.55 0.86
N TYR A 72 -13.27 -1.25 1.84
CA TYR A 72 -14.04 -1.99 2.85
C TYR A 72 -13.97 -1.35 4.24
N LEU A 73 -13.20 -0.28 4.40
CA LEU A 73 -13.08 0.42 5.67
C LEU A 73 -14.34 1.22 5.94
N VAL A 74 -14.75 1.25 7.20
CA VAL A 74 -15.78 2.20 7.63
C VAL A 74 -15.23 3.62 7.56
N PRO A 75 -16.05 4.63 7.24
CA PRO A 75 -15.63 6.02 7.27
C PRO A 75 -14.99 6.39 8.62
N GLY A 76 -13.84 7.03 8.59
CA GLY A 76 -13.05 7.24 9.80
C GLY A 76 -11.67 7.80 9.54
N VAL A 77 -10.80 7.65 10.53
CA VAL A 77 -9.38 7.96 10.37
C VAL A 77 -8.64 6.69 9.95
N VAL A 78 -7.88 6.75 8.86
CA VAL A 78 -6.99 5.66 8.43
C VAL A 78 -5.57 6.04 8.83
N LEU A 79 -5.12 5.48 9.95
CA LEU A 79 -3.75 5.64 10.45
C LEU A 79 -2.85 4.58 9.81
N ALA A 80 -1.81 5.00 9.11
CA ALA A 80 -0.83 4.07 8.56
C ALA A 80 0.61 4.52 8.80
N VAL A 81 1.45 3.62 9.31
CA VAL A 81 2.84 3.94 9.66
C VAL A 81 3.79 2.84 9.21
N VAL A 82 4.48 3.12 8.11
CA VAL A 82 5.69 2.42 7.65
C VAL A 82 6.66 3.52 7.28
N ASP A 83 7.61 3.81 8.17
CA ASP A 83 8.31 5.10 8.18
C ASP A 83 9.82 4.96 8.45
N PRO A 84 10.61 4.46 7.48
CA PRO A 84 12.06 4.43 7.58
C PRO A 84 12.69 5.83 7.64
N GLY A 85 11.94 6.88 7.26
CA GLY A 85 12.38 8.27 7.29
C GLY A 85 11.98 9.02 8.56
N VAL A 86 11.54 8.33 9.62
CA VAL A 86 11.13 8.97 10.88
C VAL A 86 12.24 9.87 11.45
N GLY A 87 11.85 11.05 11.91
CA GLY A 87 12.78 12.05 12.47
C GLY A 87 13.65 12.77 11.43
N THR A 88 13.36 12.62 10.13
CA THR A 88 14.01 13.37 9.03
C THR A 88 13.12 14.49 8.49
N GLU A 89 13.43 15.03 7.31
CA GLU A 89 12.70 16.12 6.64
C GLU A 89 11.35 15.69 6.01
N ARG A 90 11.04 14.38 5.96
CA ARG A 90 9.78 13.90 5.38
C ARG A 90 8.57 14.45 6.15
N ARG A 91 7.55 14.94 5.44
CA ARG A 91 6.35 15.52 6.08
C ARG A 91 5.56 14.44 6.81
N ALA A 92 5.05 14.78 7.99
CA ALA A 92 3.93 14.09 8.61
C ALA A 92 2.64 14.73 8.05
N VAL A 93 1.70 13.94 7.52
CA VAL A 93 0.53 14.49 6.82
C VAL A 93 -0.79 13.87 7.28
N ALA A 94 -1.85 14.66 7.17
CA ALA A 94 -3.22 14.19 7.13
C ALA A 94 -3.86 14.58 5.78
N VAL A 95 -4.58 13.64 5.16
CA VAL A 95 -5.15 13.78 3.82
C VAL A 95 -6.60 13.36 3.84
N GLU A 96 -7.51 14.29 3.52
CA GLU A 96 -8.93 13.98 3.34
C GLU A 96 -9.17 13.45 1.93
N ALA A 97 -9.89 12.33 1.83
CA ALA A 97 -10.28 11.73 0.56
C ALA A 97 -11.69 12.14 0.13
N VAL A 98 -11.92 12.23 -1.17
CA VAL A 98 -13.17 12.78 -1.76
C VAL A 98 -14.40 11.89 -1.52
N GLU A 99 -14.28 10.57 -1.68
CA GLU A 99 -15.46 9.68 -1.71
C GLU A 99 -15.67 8.87 -0.42
N SER A 100 -14.59 8.56 0.31
CA SER A 100 -14.64 7.63 1.45
C SER A 100 -15.03 8.25 2.79
N ALA A 101 -15.29 9.56 2.84
CA ALA A 101 -15.48 10.33 4.07
C ALA A 101 -14.43 9.95 5.14
N SER A 102 -13.18 9.75 4.72
CA SER A 102 -12.08 9.27 5.57
C SER A 102 -10.88 10.20 5.47
N ILE A 103 -10.13 10.30 6.57
CA ILE A 103 -8.89 11.08 6.65
C ILE A 103 -7.73 10.11 6.88
N PHE A 104 -6.76 10.13 5.98
CA PHE A 104 -5.56 9.30 6.03
C PHE A 104 -4.47 10.04 6.78
N VAL A 105 -3.87 9.42 7.79
CA VAL A 105 -2.84 10.01 8.64
C VAL A 105 -1.60 9.14 8.58
N GLY A 106 -0.43 9.74 8.30
CA GLY A 106 0.82 9.00 8.20
C GLY A 106 1.98 9.81 7.60
N PRO A 107 3.10 9.14 7.30
CA PRO A 107 4.23 9.77 6.63
C PRO A 107 3.92 10.06 5.16
N ASP A 108 4.33 11.23 4.68
CA ASP A 108 4.36 11.56 3.25
C ASP A 108 5.60 10.92 2.61
N ASN A 109 5.48 9.63 2.28
CA ASN A 109 6.53 8.83 1.67
C ASN A 109 6.00 7.89 0.57
N GLY A 110 4.76 8.12 0.11
CA GLY A 110 4.06 7.27 -0.85
C GLY A 110 3.19 6.17 -0.23
N LEU A 111 3.28 5.91 1.09
CA LEU A 111 2.49 4.88 1.78
C LEU A 111 0.98 5.06 1.55
N LEU A 112 0.47 6.28 1.75
CA LEU A 112 -0.96 6.58 1.69
C LEU A 112 -1.51 6.68 0.25
N ALA A 113 -0.63 6.89 -0.73
CA ALA A 113 -1.00 7.40 -2.05
C ALA A 113 -2.00 6.50 -2.80
N SER A 114 -1.74 5.19 -2.89
CA SER A 114 -2.63 4.27 -3.60
C SER A 114 -4.02 4.17 -2.95
N ALA A 115 -4.08 4.17 -1.63
CA ALA A 115 -5.35 4.10 -0.91
C ALA A 115 -6.17 5.39 -1.05
N VAL A 116 -5.52 6.55 -0.94
CA VAL A 116 -6.14 7.86 -1.19
C VAL A 116 -6.68 7.95 -2.62
N ALA A 117 -5.90 7.51 -3.61
CA ALA A 117 -6.33 7.49 -5.01
C ALA A 117 -7.57 6.60 -5.22
N MET A 118 -7.59 5.41 -4.63
CA MET A 118 -8.76 4.52 -4.68
C MET A 118 -9.97 5.09 -3.94
N ALA A 119 -9.76 5.93 -2.93
CA ALA A 119 -10.81 6.60 -2.16
C ALA A 119 -11.35 7.89 -2.83
N GLY A 120 -11.16 8.05 -4.14
CA GLY A 120 -11.60 9.21 -4.91
C GLY A 120 -10.58 10.33 -5.06
N GLY A 121 -9.35 10.12 -4.58
CA GLY A 121 -8.29 11.14 -4.58
C GLY A 121 -8.36 12.07 -3.37
N ALA A 122 -7.35 12.93 -3.25
CA ALA A 122 -7.21 13.87 -2.14
C ALA A 122 -7.97 15.18 -2.41
N SER A 123 -8.84 15.58 -1.47
CA SER A 123 -9.52 16.89 -1.50
C SER A 123 -8.69 17.97 -0.80
N ARG A 124 -8.17 17.65 0.39
CA ARG A 124 -7.38 18.53 1.25
C ARG A 124 -6.25 17.75 1.89
N ALA A 125 -5.13 18.42 2.11
CA ALA A 125 -4.01 17.85 2.85
C ALA A 125 -3.40 18.93 3.74
N VAL A 126 -2.87 18.51 4.89
CA VAL A 126 -2.11 19.36 5.81
C VAL A 126 -0.85 18.64 6.26
N ALA A 127 0.20 19.40 6.51
CA ALA A 127 1.37 18.96 7.26
C ALA A 127 1.05 19.10 8.75
N LEU A 128 1.38 18.07 9.54
CA LEU A 128 1.11 18.01 10.97
C LEU A 128 2.19 18.79 11.72
N THR A 129 2.06 20.12 11.72
CA THR A 129 3.05 21.06 12.28
C THR A 129 2.60 21.74 13.57
N ASP A 130 1.32 21.63 13.95
CA ASP A 130 0.85 22.18 15.22
C ASP A 130 1.08 21.22 16.39
N ASP A 131 2.10 21.52 17.19
CA ASP A 131 2.50 20.76 18.37
C ASP A 131 1.42 20.71 19.47
N ALA A 132 0.36 21.53 19.41
CA ALA A 132 -0.76 21.44 20.33
C ALA A 132 -1.51 20.10 20.23
N PHE A 133 -1.40 19.40 19.10
CA PHE A 133 -2.01 18.10 18.86
C PHE A 133 -1.01 16.94 18.93
N HIS A 134 0.22 17.19 19.39
CA HIS A 134 1.27 16.20 19.56
C HIS A 134 1.50 15.84 21.04
N LEU A 135 2.11 14.68 21.29
CA LEU A 135 2.60 14.37 22.63
C LEU A 135 3.95 15.05 22.88
N PRO A 136 4.17 15.62 24.08
CA PRO A 136 5.48 16.11 24.45
C PRO A 136 6.47 14.95 24.57
N THR A 137 7.54 14.98 23.77
CA THR A 137 8.52 13.90 23.67
C THR A 137 9.95 14.44 23.65
N PRO A 138 10.93 13.78 24.29
CA PRO A 138 12.33 14.20 24.23
C PRO A 138 13.03 13.80 22.91
N GLY A 139 12.40 12.99 22.05
CA GLY A 139 13.02 12.47 20.82
C GLY A 139 12.03 12.29 19.67
N ALA A 140 12.57 12.10 18.46
CA ALA A 140 11.79 12.12 17.21
C ALA A 140 11.62 10.76 16.53
N THR A 141 11.98 9.65 17.20
CA THR A 141 12.06 8.32 16.58
C THR A 141 10.76 7.53 16.59
N PHE A 142 9.68 8.05 17.20
CA PHE A 142 8.41 7.35 17.28
C PHE A 142 7.22 8.25 16.94
N ALA A 143 7.24 8.81 15.74
CA ALA A 143 6.14 9.66 15.22
C ALA A 143 4.78 8.95 15.23
N GLY A 144 4.73 7.61 15.12
CA GLY A 144 3.51 6.83 15.33
C GLY A 144 2.82 7.13 16.66
N ARG A 145 3.58 7.14 17.77
CA ARG A 145 3.09 7.49 19.10
C ARG A 145 2.93 8.99 19.29
N ASP A 146 3.92 9.75 18.86
CA ASP A 146 4.08 11.15 19.28
C ASP A 146 3.27 12.15 18.43
N VAL A 147 3.00 11.80 17.17
CA VAL A 147 2.37 12.70 16.17
C VAL A 147 1.11 12.05 15.60
N PHE A 148 1.24 10.87 14.98
CA PHE A 148 0.14 10.31 14.21
C PHE A 148 -1.02 9.79 15.08
N ALA A 149 -0.73 9.09 16.17
CA ALA A 149 -1.74 8.61 17.12
C ALA A 149 -2.57 9.75 17.77
N PRO A 150 -1.97 10.80 18.36
CA PRO A 150 -2.75 11.88 18.96
C PRO A 150 -3.52 12.66 17.92
N VAL A 151 -2.95 12.93 16.73
CA VAL A 151 -3.66 13.58 15.62
C VAL A 151 -4.88 12.77 15.19
N ALA A 152 -4.74 11.45 15.00
CA ALA A 152 -5.87 10.58 14.66
C ALA A 152 -6.98 10.64 15.72
N ALA A 153 -6.62 10.70 17.00
CA ALA A 153 -7.60 10.82 18.09
C ALA A 153 -8.27 12.20 18.13
N HIS A 154 -7.54 13.28 17.87
CA HIS A 154 -8.10 14.62 17.79
C HIS A 154 -9.09 14.77 16.62
N LEU A 155 -8.81 14.16 15.47
CA LEU A 155 -9.76 14.06 14.35
C LEU A 155 -11.03 13.30 14.76
N CYS A 156 -10.91 12.20 15.52
CA CYS A 156 -12.09 11.50 16.08
C CYS A 156 -12.93 12.38 17.03
N ASN A 157 -12.31 13.35 17.70
CA ASN A 157 -12.99 14.33 18.55
C ASN A 157 -13.57 15.53 17.77
N GLY A 158 -13.43 15.56 16.44
CA GLY A 158 -13.97 16.60 15.58
C GLY A 158 -13.07 17.83 15.42
N VAL A 159 -11.78 17.74 15.74
CA VAL A 159 -10.82 18.79 15.36
C VAL A 159 -10.79 18.91 13.84
N SER A 160 -10.81 20.15 13.32
CA SER A 160 -10.78 20.38 11.88
C SER A 160 -9.42 19.95 11.32
N LEU A 161 -9.41 19.41 10.10
CA LEU A 161 -8.17 19.10 9.39
C LEU A 161 -7.24 20.32 9.30
N ASP A 162 -7.82 21.50 9.04
CA ASP A 162 -7.08 22.74 8.85
C ASP A 162 -6.45 23.28 10.15
N ASP A 163 -6.87 22.78 11.32
CA ASP A 163 -6.29 23.18 12.61
C ASP A 163 -5.01 22.40 12.93
N LEU A 164 -4.74 21.28 12.25
CA LEU A 164 -3.64 20.37 12.60
C LEU A 164 -2.26 20.85 12.10
N GLY A 165 -2.22 21.89 11.27
CA GLY A 165 -0.98 22.50 10.80
C GLY A 165 -1.09 23.10 9.40
N ASP A 166 0.05 23.21 8.72
CA ASP A 166 0.17 23.98 7.49
C ASP A 166 -0.51 23.28 6.29
N PRO A 167 -1.24 24.01 5.42
CA PRO A 167 -1.87 23.43 4.25
C PRO A 167 -0.83 22.87 3.26
N VAL A 168 -1.13 21.71 2.68
CA VAL A 168 -0.33 21.04 1.67
C VAL A 168 -1.12 20.96 0.37
N ASP A 169 -0.49 21.34 -0.74
CA ASP A 169 -1.05 21.06 -2.07
C ASP A 169 -1.09 19.54 -2.27
N PRO A 170 -2.28 18.92 -2.45
CA PRO A 170 -2.39 17.49 -2.66
C PRO A 170 -1.57 16.97 -3.86
N ALA A 171 -1.34 17.80 -4.89
CA ALA A 171 -0.50 17.45 -6.02
C ALA A 171 0.99 17.35 -5.68
N SER A 172 1.41 17.90 -4.54
CA SER A 172 2.79 17.84 -4.04
C SER A 172 3.08 16.61 -3.16
N LEU A 173 2.06 15.82 -2.81
CA LEU A 173 2.24 14.60 -2.02
C LEU A 173 3.05 13.56 -2.80
N LEU A 174 3.89 12.80 -2.09
CA LEU A 174 4.71 11.79 -2.75
C LEU A 174 3.82 10.66 -3.31
N PRO A 175 3.96 10.31 -4.60
CA PRO A 175 3.14 9.29 -5.22
C PRO A 175 3.56 7.88 -4.77
N GLY A 176 2.61 6.95 -4.82
CA GLY A 176 2.89 5.52 -4.69
C GLY A 176 3.52 4.96 -5.96
N ILE A 177 4.35 3.92 -5.82
CA ILE A 177 4.97 3.24 -6.96
C ILE A 177 4.24 1.91 -7.19
N LEU A 178 3.54 1.81 -8.32
CA LEU A 178 2.88 0.58 -8.76
C LEU A 178 3.50 0.10 -10.08
N PRO A 179 3.90 -1.18 -10.19
CA PRO A 179 4.42 -1.71 -11.44
C PRO A 179 3.27 -1.88 -12.45
N LEU A 180 3.55 -1.57 -13.71
CA LEU A 180 2.63 -1.82 -14.81
C LEU A 180 3.01 -3.12 -15.52
N VAL A 181 1.99 -3.88 -15.93
CA VAL A 181 2.16 -4.98 -16.87
C VAL A 181 2.71 -4.45 -18.19
N ARG A 182 3.60 -5.23 -18.80
CA ARG A 182 4.18 -4.91 -20.11
C ARG A 182 3.86 -6.01 -21.11
N MET A 183 3.57 -5.62 -22.35
CA MET A 183 3.45 -6.55 -23.46
C MET A 183 4.78 -6.62 -24.21
N GLU A 184 5.37 -7.81 -24.30
CA GLU A 184 6.62 -8.06 -25.03
C GLU A 184 6.48 -9.30 -25.90
N LYS A 185 6.63 -9.14 -27.23
CA LYS A 185 6.60 -10.24 -28.20
C LYS A 185 5.36 -11.16 -28.10
N GLY A 186 4.22 -10.61 -27.70
CA GLY A 186 2.97 -11.37 -27.53
C GLY A 186 2.82 -12.06 -26.17
N CYS A 187 3.73 -11.80 -25.22
CA CYS A 187 3.63 -12.26 -23.84
C CYS A 187 3.38 -11.07 -22.89
N LEU A 188 2.69 -11.32 -21.79
CA LEU A 188 2.55 -10.39 -20.66
C LEU A 188 3.72 -10.58 -19.71
N VAL A 189 4.51 -9.54 -19.48
CA VAL A 189 5.53 -9.48 -18.44
C VAL A 189 4.92 -8.82 -17.22
N ALA A 190 4.62 -9.65 -16.23
CA ALA A 190 4.01 -9.29 -14.96
C ALA A 190 5.03 -9.30 -13.83
N GLU A 191 4.66 -8.67 -12.72
CA GLU A 191 5.41 -8.68 -11.46
C GLU A 191 4.52 -9.24 -10.34
N VAL A 192 5.13 -10.01 -9.45
CA VAL A 192 4.48 -10.47 -8.22
C VAL A 192 4.29 -9.28 -7.27
N LEU A 193 3.05 -8.89 -7.02
CA LEU A 193 2.72 -7.82 -6.08
C LEU A 193 2.75 -8.30 -4.63
N TRP A 194 2.28 -9.51 -4.39
CA TRP A 194 2.05 -10.02 -3.05
C TRP A 194 1.93 -11.54 -3.05
N VAL A 195 2.50 -12.17 -2.02
CA VAL A 195 2.24 -13.57 -1.70
C VAL A 195 1.37 -13.62 -0.44
N ASP A 196 0.18 -14.20 -0.56
CA ASP A 196 -0.74 -14.29 0.56
C ASP A 196 -0.32 -15.36 1.58
N ARG A 197 -1.03 -15.41 2.72
CA ARG A 197 -0.74 -16.37 3.80
C ARG A 197 -0.87 -17.84 3.36
N TYR A 198 -1.65 -18.12 2.32
CA TYR A 198 -1.84 -19.47 1.78
C TYR A 198 -0.76 -19.82 0.74
N GLY A 199 0.03 -18.83 0.32
CA GLY A 199 1.06 -18.98 -0.69
C GLY A 199 0.57 -18.76 -2.12
N ASN A 200 -0.60 -18.13 -2.30
CA ASN A 200 -1.04 -17.68 -3.61
C ASN A 200 -0.24 -16.44 -4.01
N VAL A 201 0.11 -16.34 -5.30
CA VAL A 201 1.01 -15.32 -5.84
C VAL A 201 0.19 -14.35 -6.67
N GLN A 202 -0.21 -13.22 -6.07
CA GLN A 202 -0.94 -12.16 -6.77
C GLN A 202 0.01 -11.42 -7.72
N LEU A 203 -0.41 -11.29 -8.98
CA LEU A 203 0.29 -10.54 -10.02
C LEU A 203 -0.33 -9.15 -10.18
N ASN A 204 0.39 -8.24 -10.83
CA ASN A 204 -0.15 -6.94 -11.25
C ASN A 204 -1.03 -7.00 -12.52
N VAL A 205 -1.69 -8.14 -12.75
CA VAL A 205 -2.42 -8.46 -13.98
C VAL A 205 -3.91 -8.54 -13.67
N GLY A 206 -4.73 -7.83 -14.43
CA GLY A 206 -6.19 -7.90 -14.43
C GLY A 206 -6.73 -9.09 -15.24
N PRO A 207 -7.99 -9.48 -15.02
CA PRO A 207 -8.61 -10.60 -15.73
C PRO A 207 -8.65 -10.40 -17.25
N ASP A 208 -8.97 -9.20 -17.71
CA ASP A 208 -9.10 -8.86 -19.13
C ASP A 208 -7.76 -9.00 -19.88
N GLU A 209 -6.64 -8.79 -19.19
CA GLU A 209 -5.30 -8.86 -19.80
C GLU A 209 -4.91 -10.28 -20.20
N ILE A 210 -5.44 -11.30 -19.50
CA ILE A 210 -5.17 -12.71 -19.81
C ILE A 210 -6.21 -13.36 -20.73
N GLU A 211 -7.26 -12.65 -21.15
CA GLU A 211 -8.32 -13.21 -22.00
C GLU A 211 -7.80 -13.67 -23.37
N ALA A 212 -6.88 -12.90 -23.94
CA ALA A 212 -6.28 -13.18 -25.24
C ALA A 212 -5.29 -14.36 -25.22
N LEU A 213 -4.88 -14.81 -24.03
CA LEU A 213 -4.01 -15.97 -23.87
C LEU A 213 -4.81 -17.28 -23.99
N GLY A 214 -4.13 -18.33 -24.43
CA GLY A 214 -4.62 -19.70 -24.47
C GLY A 214 -4.87 -20.30 -23.08
N ASP A 215 -5.41 -21.51 -23.06
CA ASP A 215 -5.56 -22.33 -21.85
C ASP A 215 -5.11 -23.76 -22.18
N PRO A 216 -4.02 -24.27 -21.57
CA PRO A 216 -3.25 -23.69 -20.47
C PRO A 216 -2.38 -22.47 -20.88
N VAL A 217 -2.17 -21.57 -19.92
CA VAL A 217 -1.20 -20.46 -20.01
C VAL A 217 0.18 -20.97 -19.64
N VAL A 218 1.21 -20.55 -20.37
CA VAL A 218 2.61 -20.82 -20.06
C VAL A 218 3.16 -19.70 -19.17
N LEU A 219 3.69 -20.09 -18.02
CA LEU A 219 4.36 -19.23 -17.05
C LEU A 219 5.88 -19.44 -17.16
N THR A 220 6.63 -18.36 -17.35
CA THR A 220 8.09 -18.38 -17.36
C THR A 220 8.64 -17.41 -16.32
N PHE A 221 9.53 -17.91 -15.45
CA PHE A 221 10.10 -17.16 -14.33
C PHE A 221 11.43 -17.82 -13.91
N GLY A 222 12.44 -17.03 -13.56
CA GLY A 222 13.72 -17.58 -13.04
C GLY A 222 14.39 -18.64 -13.92
N GLY A 223 14.18 -18.61 -15.25
CA GLY A 223 14.67 -19.64 -16.19
C GLY A 223 13.90 -20.97 -16.16
N THR A 224 12.80 -21.02 -15.43
CA THR A 224 11.88 -22.17 -15.34
C THR A 224 10.60 -21.87 -16.11
N THR A 225 10.00 -22.92 -16.69
CA THR A 225 8.71 -22.83 -17.37
C THR A 225 7.72 -23.83 -16.76
N ARG A 226 6.48 -23.38 -16.54
CA ARG A 226 5.36 -24.18 -16.01
C ARG A 226 4.08 -23.84 -16.76
N THR A 227 3.15 -24.76 -16.80
CA THR A 227 1.80 -24.51 -17.32
C THR A 227 0.82 -24.27 -16.18
N ALA A 228 -0.10 -23.33 -16.38
CA ALA A 228 -1.18 -23.03 -15.46
C ALA A 228 -2.52 -23.02 -16.20
N THR A 229 -3.52 -23.65 -15.61
CA THR A 229 -4.88 -23.67 -16.17
C THR A 229 -5.72 -22.57 -15.56
N ARG A 230 -6.56 -21.91 -16.35
CA ARG A 230 -7.50 -20.93 -15.80
C ARG A 230 -8.57 -21.63 -14.95
N ALA A 231 -8.80 -21.14 -13.74
CA ALA A 231 -9.76 -21.73 -12.81
C ALA A 231 -10.62 -20.65 -12.15
N ALA A 232 -11.94 -20.90 -12.09
CA ALA A 232 -12.87 -19.99 -11.44
C ALA A 232 -12.77 -19.98 -9.90
N ALA A 233 -12.10 -20.97 -9.30
CA ALA A 233 -11.90 -21.09 -7.87
C ALA A 233 -10.73 -22.04 -7.56
N TYR A 234 -10.11 -21.88 -6.38
CA TYR A 234 -8.99 -22.72 -5.93
C TYR A 234 -9.30 -24.23 -5.96
N GLY A 235 -10.49 -24.65 -5.52
CA GLY A 235 -10.89 -26.07 -5.54
C GLY A 235 -11.22 -26.64 -6.93
N ARG A 236 -11.08 -25.82 -7.99
CA ARG A 236 -11.17 -26.26 -9.40
C ARG A 236 -9.80 -26.41 -10.03
N ILE A 237 -8.74 -26.05 -9.33
CA ILE A 237 -7.36 -26.35 -9.71
C ILE A 237 -7.22 -27.88 -9.54
N GLY A 238 -6.83 -28.57 -10.62
CA GLY A 238 -6.61 -30.02 -10.55
C GLY A 238 -5.55 -30.37 -9.51
N ALA A 239 -5.64 -31.55 -8.90
CA ALA A 239 -4.69 -31.98 -7.88
C ALA A 239 -3.24 -31.93 -8.41
N GLY A 240 -2.36 -31.20 -7.71
CA GLY A 240 -0.97 -31.00 -8.11
C GLY A 240 -0.76 -30.11 -9.34
N ALA A 241 -1.81 -29.44 -9.81
CA ALA A 241 -1.72 -28.47 -10.90
C ALA A 241 -1.53 -27.04 -10.37
N ILE A 242 -1.03 -26.18 -11.24
CA ILE A 242 -1.01 -24.73 -11.03
C ILE A 242 -2.23 -24.13 -11.73
N GLY A 243 -2.89 -23.20 -11.06
CA GLY A 243 -4.05 -22.47 -11.58
C GLY A 243 -3.80 -20.97 -11.63
N LEU A 244 -4.44 -20.32 -12.60
CA LEU A 244 -4.67 -18.87 -12.60
C LEU A 244 -6.09 -18.61 -12.14
N VAL A 245 -6.23 -17.88 -11.03
CA VAL A 245 -7.51 -17.54 -10.41
C VAL A 245 -7.60 -16.03 -10.26
N VAL A 246 -8.75 -15.43 -10.55
CA VAL A 246 -9.01 -14.04 -10.18
C VAL A 246 -9.30 -14.01 -8.69
N ASP A 247 -8.45 -13.34 -7.92
CA ASP A 247 -8.57 -13.29 -6.47
C ASP A 247 -9.64 -12.31 -5.98
N ALA A 248 -9.80 -12.23 -4.65
CA ALA A 248 -10.81 -11.38 -4.02
C ALA A 248 -10.60 -9.88 -4.26
N TYR A 249 -9.42 -9.46 -4.75
CA TYR A 249 -9.07 -8.08 -5.06
C TYR A 249 -9.14 -7.79 -6.57
N GLY A 250 -9.64 -8.74 -7.37
CA GLY A 250 -9.84 -8.57 -8.80
C GLY A 250 -8.58 -8.69 -9.65
N LEU A 251 -7.49 -9.22 -9.09
CA LEU A 251 -6.24 -9.46 -9.81
C LEU A 251 -6.03 -10.95 -10.05
N VAL A 252 -5.27 -11.27 -11.10
CA VAL A 252 -4.86 -12.63 -11.42
C VAL A 252 -3.83 -13.10 -10.39
N SER A 253 -4.07 -14.27 -9.81
CA SER A 253 -3.22 -14.92 -8.83
C SER A 253 -2.86 -16.32 -9.28
N ILE A 254 -1.59 -16.68 -9.13
CA ILE A 254 -1.08 -18.04 -9.34
C ILE A 254 -1.31 -18.82 -8.05
N ALA A 255 -2.01 -19.94 -8.14
CA ALA A 255 -2.38 -20.77 -7.00
C ALA A 255 -2.14 -22.26 -7.28
N ALA A 256 -2.02 -23.04 -6.21
CA ALA A 256 -1.90 -24.49 -6.26
C ALA A 256 -2.99 -25.11 -5.38
N ASP A 257 -3.55 -26.26 -5.77
CA ASP A 257 -4.61 -26.92 -4.99
C ASP A 257 -4.11 -27.30 -3.58
N ARG A 258 -4.58 -26.58 -2.56
CA ARG A 258 -4.26 -26.79 -1.14
C ARG A 258 -2.75 -26.78 -0.84
N GLN A 259 -1.97 -26.08 -1.65
CA GLN A 259 -0.53 -25.94 -1.51
C GLN A 259 -0.10 -24.50 -1.77
N SER A 260 1.11 -24.16 -1.33
CA SER A 260 1.70 -22.84 -1.59
C SER A 260 2.31 -22.83 -3.00
N ALA A 261 1.69 -22.10 -3.92
CA ALA A 261 2.25 -21.88 -5.25
C ALA A 261 3.59 -21.14 -5.17
N ALA A 262 3.70 -20.17 -4.27
CA ALA A 262 4.94 -19.45 -4.01
C ALA A 262 6.10 -20.40 -3.65
N ALA A 263 5.87 -21.36 -2.73
CA ALA A 263 6.89 -22.32 -2.33
C ALA A 263 7.18 -23.36 -3.43
N GLU A 264 6.17 -23.85 -4.15
CA GLU A 264 6.36 -24.80 -5.25
C GLU A 264 7.15 -24.18 -6.41
N LEU A 265 6.85 -22.92 -6.75
CA LEU A 265 7.42 -22.22 -7.89
C LEU A 265 8.66 -21.39 -7.52
N GLY A 266 8.96 -21.22 -6.23
CA GLY A 266 10.06 -20.38 -5.76
C GLY A 266 9.84 -18.89 -6.08
N LEU A 267 8.60 -18.42 -6.05
CA LEU A 267 8.21 -17.04 -6.36
C LEU A 267 8.02 -16.22 -5.08
N GLY A 268 8.51 -14.99 -5.09
CA GLY A 268 8.33 -13.98 -4.05
C GLY A 268 7.92 -12.63 -4.62
N THR A 269 7.60 -11.69 -3.73
CA THR A 269 7.27 -10.31 -4.12
C THR A 269 8.40 -9.66 -4.90
N GLY A 270 8.06 -8.99 -6.01
CA GLY A 270 9.00 -8.35 -6.92
C GLY A 270 9.53 -9.24 -8.03
N ASP A 271 9.29 -10.55 -7.98
CA ASP A 271 9.70 -11.45 -9.06
C ASP A 271 8.91 -11.17 -10.34
N SER A 272 9.61 -11.29 -11.47
CA SER A 272 9.01 -11.17 -12.80
C SER A 272 8.45 -12.52 -13.23
N VAL A 273 7.21 -12.52 -13.73
CA VAL A 273 6.56 -13.69 -14.33
C VAL A 273 6.06 -13.33 -15.72
N THR A 274 6.52 -14.06 -16.73
CA THR A 274 6.04 -13.91 -18.10
C THR A 274 4.91 -14.90 -18.37
N LEU A 275 3.76 -14.41 -18.80
CA LEU A 275 2.59 -15.19 -19.20
C LEU A 275 2.49 -15.17 -20.72
N GLY A 276 2.37 -16.33 -21.33
CA GLY A 276 2.23 -16.47 -22.78
C GLY A 276 1.53 -17.75 -23.17
N ASP A 277 1.49 -17.98 -24.48
CA ASP A 277 0.94 -19.20 -25.07
C ASP A 277 2.06 -20.21 -25.32
N ALA A 278 1.68 -21.47 -25.57
CA ALA A 278 2.63 -22.53 -25.91
C ALA A 278 3.51 -22.16 -27.12
N ASP A 279 2.96 -21.40 -28.08
CA ASP A 279 3.67 -21.00 -29.31
C ASP A 279 4.62 -19.80 -29.10
N THR A 280 4.39 -18.95 -28.10
CA THR A 280 5.23 -17.77 -27.83
C THR A 280 6.38 -18.05 -26.86
N ALA A 281 6.29 -19.11 -26.06
CA ALA A 281 7.31 -19.52 -25.08
C ALA A 281 8.69 -19.79 -25.70
N ASP A 282 8.75 -20.26 -26.95
CA ASP A 282 10.00 -20.59 -27.65
C ASP A 282 10.79 -19.34 -28.14
N THR A 283 10.21 -18.14 -28.01
CA THR A 283 10.81 -16.87 -28.47
C THR A 283 11.25 -15.94 -27.32
N ALA A 284 10.95 -16.30 -26.08
CA ALA A 284 11.28 -15.54 -24.87
C ALA A 284 12.66 -15.94 -24.29
N ALA A 285 13.70 -15.97 -25.12
CA ALA A 285 15.08 -16.02 -24.64
C ALA A 285 15.49 -14.63 -24.12
N THR A 286 15.84 -14.57 -22.83
CA THR A 286 16.18 -13.37 -22.06
C THR A 286 17.37 -12.62 -22.66
N THR A 287 17.24 -11.30 -22.87
CA THR A 287 18.40 -10.45 -23.17
C THR A 287 19.08 -10.07 -21.86
N THR A 288 20.23 -10.66 -21.59
CA THR A 288 21.06 -10.32 -20.42
C THR A 288 21.61 -8.89 -20.57
N VAL A 289 21.12 -7.94 -19.78
CA VAL A 289 21.71 -6.60 -19.73
C VAL A 289 22.93 -6.64 -18.80
N THR A 290 24.12 -6.57 -19.40
CA THR A 290 25.37 -6.42 -18.63
C THR A 290 25.54 -4.93 -18.32
N LEU A 291 25.33 -4.55 -17.06
CA LEU A 291 25.64 -3.19 -16.60
C LEU A 291 27.17 -2.99 -16.65
N GLY A 292 27.62 -2.05 -17.48
CA GLY A 292 29.03 -1.69 -17.58
C GLY A 292 29.55 -1.06 -16.29
N PRO A 293 30.86 -1.19 -15.99
CA PRO A 293 31.42 -0.73 -14.72
C PRO A 293 31.28 0.79 -14.56
N THR A 294 30.78 1.20 -13.39
CA THR A 294 30.63 2.59 -12.97
C THR A 294 31.98 3.30 -13.04
N ARG A 295 32.06 4.38 -13.83
CA ARG A 295 33.25 5.23 -13.89
C ARG A 295 33.51 5.84 -12.52
N ALA A 296 34.63 5.47 -11.91
CA ALA A 296 35.15 6.11 -10.71
C ALA A 296 35.41 7.60 -10.99
N THR A 297 34.81 8.46 -10.17
CA THR A 297 35.08 9.90 -10.10
C THR A 297 36.54 10.10 -9.69
N THR A 298 37.35 10.62 -10.61
CA THR A 298 38.70 11.10 -10.32
C THR A 298 38.63 12.28 -9.36
N GLY A 299 39.26 12.11 -8.20
CA GLY A 299 39.44 13.15 -7.19
C GLY A 299 40.14 14.38 -7.76
N ILE A 300 39.60 15.55 -7.41
CA ILE A 300 40.27 16.83 -7.61
C ILE A 300 41.41 16.91 -6.61
N SER A 301 42.62 16.98 -7.14
CA SER A 301 43.87 17.22 -6.40
C SER A 301 43.99 18.71 -6.10
N ASP A 302 44.00 19.06 -4.82
CA ASP A 302 44.47 20.37 -4.35
C ASP A 302 45.94 20.59 -4.73
N ALA A 303 46.22 21.71 -5.40
CA ALA A 303 47.56 22.27 -5.51
C ALA A 303 47.53 23.78 -5.77
N ARG A 304 47.68 24.54 -4.67
CA ARG A 304 48.33 25.85 -4.46
C ARG A 304 47.46 26.90 -3.79
#